data_AF-A0A7C3L4Y1-F1
#
_entry.id   AF-A0A7C3L4Y1-F1
#
_cell.length_a   1.000
_cell.length_b   1.000
_cell.length_c   1.000
_cell.angle_alpha   90.00
_cell.angle_beta   90.00
_cell.angle_gamma   90.00
#
_symmetry.space_group_name_H-M   'P 1'
#
loop_
_entity.id
_entity.type
_entity.pdbx_description
1 polymer ?
#
loop_
_entity_poly.entity_id
_entity_poly.type
_entity_poly.pdbx_seq_one_letter_code
_entity_poly.pdbx_strand_id
1 'polypeptide(L)'
;MNILLINDNPVVSRLLALCTRDEDMVLEEVCGLDEVQHDGYDVVFVDEGSYEGEVMNLSDTLNIGKKVLLSNVDVEINDFDMTIKKPFLPSQIIEVLESMEAHTNVQETIEKEIPSIFPLSSEEDGAVEELDIPNAQVLDENELEKIKGLLEMDDEITVTNDVLSEEEIEARKVEAIKEQLMAEGLEIVGEEEIVDALSVSDDVVIFSSEEEVESKPQKHKKKKSSKAKKSKKKHKKKKPLSFTEEELERIEDAVEVAMATLKRKQMKRLLKGKTIEVSIALEGNH
;
A
#
# COMPACT_ATOMS: atom_id res chain seq x y z
N MET A 1 -7.88 27.53 -4.02
CA MET A 1 -7.16 26.64 -4.94
C MET A 1 -7.91 25.33 -5.06
N ASN A 2 -8.27 24.92 -6.28
CA ASN A 2 -8.95 23.66 -6.56
C ASN A 2 -7.92 22.61 -6.99
N ILE A 3 -7.88 21.50 -6.27
CA ILE A 3 -6.90 20.43 -6.45
C ILE A 3 -7.66 19.15 -6.82
N LEU A 4 -7.26 18.51 -7.92
CA LEU A 4 -7.78 17.20 -8.32
C LEU A 4 -6.74 16.13 -8.01
N LEU A 5 -7.17 15.02 -7.41
CA LEU A 5 -6.37 13.84 -7.19
C LEU A 5 -7.02 12.65 -7.91
N ILE A 6 -6.31 12.10 -8.89
CA ILE A 6 -6.70 10.88 -9.59
C ILE A 6 -5.85 9.73 -9.05
N ASN A 7 -6.44 8.89 -8.21
CA ASN A 7 -5.68 7.91 -7.47
C ASN A 7 -6.56 6.80 -6.88
N ASP A 8 -6.04 5.57 -6.92
CA ASP A 8 -6.68 4.40 -6.29
C ASP A 8 -6.07 4.03 -4.93
N ASN A 9 -4.96 4.66 -4.53
CA ASN A 9 -4.25 4.33 -3.30
C ASN A 9 -4.72 5.18 -2.09
N PRO A 10 -5.38 4.60 -1.07
CA PRO A 10 -5.92 5.35 0.06
C PRO A 10 -4.85 6.09 0.88
N VAL A 11 -3.59 5.65 0.83
CA VAL A 11 -2.48 6.32 1.51
C VAL A 11 -2.20 7.69 0.90
N VAL A 12 -2.23 7.78 -0.44
CA VAL A 12 -1.98 9.03 -1.16
C VAL A 12 -3.12 10.01 -0.93
N SER A 13 -4.38 9.56 -1.00
CA SER A 13 -5.56 10.37 -0.66
C SER A 13 -5.45 10.98 0.73
N ARG A 14 -5.14 10.14 1.73
CA ARG A 14 -5.00 10.61 3.11
C ARG A 14 -3.86 11.59 3.26
N LEU A 15 -2.72 11.35 2.61
CA LEU A 15 -1.56 12.23 2.67
C LEU A 15 -1.87 13.59 2.05
N LEU A 16 -2.47 13.61 0.87
CA LEU A 16 -2.84 14.85 0.18
C LEU A 16 -3.90 15.63 0.96
N ALA A 17 -4.88 14.93 1.55
CA ALA A 17 -5.89 15.54 2.43
C ALA A 17 -5.31 16.12 3.73
N LEU A 18 -4.13 15.66 4.18
CA LEU A 18 -3.41 16.27 5.30
C LEU A 18 -2.63 17.51 4.86
N CYS A 19 -2.07 17.48 3.65
CA CYS A 19 -1.32 18.59 3.07
C CYS A 19 -2.20 19.75 2.60
N THR A 20 -3.49 19.50 2.35
CA THR A 20 -4.45 20.48 1.79
C THR A 20 -5.47 20.95 2.82
N ARG A 21 -5.09 20.97 4.11
CA ARG A 21 -5.99 21.36 5.22
C ARG A 21 -6.24 22.85 5.34
N ASP A 22 -5.62 23.66 4.49
CA ASP A 22 -5.75 25.10 4.51
C ASP A 22 -7.13 25.55 4.02
N GLU A 23 -7.64 26.64 4.62
CA GLU A 23 -9.06 27.06 4.48
C GLU A 23 -9.46 27.47 3.05
N ASP A 24 -8.48 27.70 2.19
CA ASP A 24 -8.62 28.12 0.80
C ASP A 24 -8.35 27.00 -0.22
N MET A 25 -8.05 25.78 0.23
CA MET A 25 -7.81 24.63 -0.65
C MET A 25 -9.01 23.67 -0.69
N VAL A 26 -9.45 23.31 -1.89
CA VAL A 26 -10.51 22.32 -2.12
C VAL A 26 -9.89 21.13 -2.84
N LEU A 27 -9.79 20.00 -2.13
CA LEU A 27 -9.33 18.74 -2.69
C LEU A 27 -10.52 17.89 -3.17
N GLU A 28 -10.49 17.48 -4.43
CA GLU A 28 -11.41 16.52 -5.03
C GLU A 28 -10.64 15.23 -5.39
N GLU A 29 -11.09 14.11 -4.83
CA GLU A 29 -10.54 12.77 -5.13
C GLU A 29 -11.46 12.04 -6.10
N VAL A 30 -10.86 11.46 -7.14
CA VAL A 30 -11.57 10.79 -8.23
C VAL A 30 -10.82 9.52 -8.65
N CYS A 31 -11.54 8.43 -8.92
CA CYS A 31 -10.92 7.18 -9.42
C CYS A 31 -10.78 7.16 -10.96
N GLY A 32 -11.46 8.03 -11.70
CA GLY A 32 -11.40 8.12 -13.16
C GLY A 32 -12.11 9.35 -13.73
N LEU A 33 -11.78 9.74 -14.96
CA LEU A 33 -12.21 11.03 -15.55
C LEU A 33 -13.73 11.26 -15.64
N ASP A 34 -14.53 10.21 -15.53
CA ASP A 34 -15.98 10.27 -15.62
C ASP A 34 -16.66 10.93 -14.40
N GLU A 35 -15.95 11.09 -13.27
CA GLU A 35 -16.51 11.58 -12.00
C GLU A 35 -16.11 13.04 -11.66
N VAL A 36 -15.37 13.70 -12.55
CA VAL A 36 -14.87 15.06 -12.36
C VAL A 36 -16.02 16.06 -12.37
N GLN A 37 -16.21 16.81 -11.28
CA GLN A 37 -17.35 17.74 -11.12
C GLN A 37 -17.04 19.17 -11.55
N HIS A 38 -15.77 19.57 -11.59
CA HIS A 38 -15.36 20.93 -11.92
C HIS A 38 -14.68 21.03 -13.29
N ASP A 39 -14.99 22.09 -14.03
CA ASP A 39 -14.44 22.33 -15.38
C ASP A 39 -13.01 22.91 -15.36
N GLY A 40 -12.43 23.18 -14.18
CA GLY A 40 -11.09 23.75 -14.04
C GLY A 40 -10.44 23.51 -12.68
N TYR A 41 -9.18 23.08 -12.71
CA TYR A 41 -8.35 22.79 -11.54
C TYR A 41 -6.99 23.49 -11.64
N ASP A 42 -6.50 23.98 -10.51
CA ASP A 42 -5.19 24.63 -10.42
C ASP A 42 -4.09 23.58 -10.49
N VAL A 43 -4.23 22.49 -9.73
CA VAL A 43 -3.30 21.34 -9.73
C VAL A 43 -4.06 20.04 -9.93
N VAL A 44 -3.48 19.17 -10.75
CA VAL A 44 -3.90 17.77 -10.87
C VAL A 44 -2.76 16.86 -10.47
N PHE A 45 -2.99 16.05 -9.44
CA PHE A 45 -2.12 14.94 -9.06
C PHE A 45 -2.67 13.65 -9.67
N VAL A 46 -1.82 12.90 -10.36
CA VAL A 46 -2.18 11.63 -10.98
C VAL A 46 -1.28 10.54 -10.46
N ASP A 47 -1.87 9.47 -9.95
CA ASP A 47 -1.12 8.28 -9.55
C ASP A 47 -0.77 7.40 -10.75
N GLU A 48 0.47 6.89 -10.81
CA GLU A 48 0.91 5.93 -11.84
C GLU A 48 -0.03 4.71 -11.89
N GLY A 49 -0.52 4.25 -10.74
CA GLY A 49 -1.46 3.13 -10.66
C GLY A 49 -2.81 3.41 -11.34
N SER A 50 -3.19 4.68 -11.40
CA SER A 50 -4.45 5.15 -12.01
C SER A 50 -4.21 5.80 -13.38
N TYR A 51 -2.97 5.80 -13.87
CA TYR A 51 -2.58 6.34 -15.17
C TYR A 51 -2.93 5.37 -16.32
N GLU A 52 -4.21 5.10 -16.53
CA GLU A 52 -4.70 4.33 -17.69
C GLU A 52 -5.26 5.25 -18.78
N GLY A 53 -4.59 5.34 -19.93
CA GLY A 53 -5.08 5.70 -21.29
C GLY A 53 -5.95 6.96 -21.50
N GLU A 54 -7.01 7.12 -20.72
CA GLU A 54 -7.94 8.24 -20.69
C GLU A 54 -7.32 9.47 -20.01
N VAL A 55 -6.48 9.25 -18.98
CA VAL A 55 -5.76 10.30 -18.22
C VAL A 55 -4.77 11.09 -19.09
N MET A 56 -4.36 10.56 -20.24
CA MET A 56 -3.55 11.30 -21.22
C MET A 56 -4.31 12.46 -21.90
N ASN A 57 -5.64 12.37 -21.99
CA ASN A 57 -6.47 13.39 -22.63
C ASN A 57 -6.95 14.47 -21.65
N LEU A 58 -6.54 14.40 -20.38
CA LEU A 58 -6.87 15.40 -19.35
C LEU A 58 -6.57 16.83 -19.81
N SER A 59 -5.46 16.99 -20.53
CA SER A 59 -5.00 18.23 -21.13
C SER A 59 -6.03 18.86 -22.08
N ASP A 60 -6.80 18.03 -22.76
CA ASP A 60 -7.71 18.44 -23.83
C ASP A 60 -9.14 18.64 -23.30
N THR A 61 -9.50 17.96 -22.21
CA THR A 61 -10.85 17.97 -21.65
C THR A 61 -11.05 19.02 -20.57
N LEU A 62 -9.99 19.48 -19.91
CA LEU A 62 -10.08 20.27 -18.68
C LEU A 62 -9.05 21.41 -18.65
N ASN A 63 -9.42 22.55 -18.06
CA ASN A 63 -8.48 23.65 -17.83
C ASN A 63 -7.63 23.31 -16.60
N ILE A 64 -6.39 22.86 -16.85
CA ILE A 64 -5.46 22.42 -15.81
C ILE A 64 -4.27 23.38 -15.76
N GLY A 65 -3.99 23.92 -14.57
CA GLY A 65 -2.82 24.77 -14.34
C GLY A 65 -1.50 24.01 -14.35
N LYS A 66 -1.37 23.00 -13.48
CA LYS A 66 -0.16 22.17 -13.35
C LYS A 66 -0.50 20.71 -13.15
N LYS A 67 0.27 19.83 -13.79
CA LYS A 67 0.11 18.37 -13.72
C LYS A 67 1.29 17.74 -13.01
N VAL A 68 0.97 16.91 -12.04
CA VAL A 68 1.94 16.22 -11.20
C VAL A 68 1.70 14.73 -11.28
N LEU A 69 2.71 13.97 -11.69
CA LEU A 69 2.67 12.51 -11.71
C LEU A 69 3.31 11.95 -10.44
N LEU A 70 2.64 11.00 -9.80
CA LEU A 70 3.18 10.24 -8.67
C LEU A 70 3.59 8.85 -9.18
N SER A 71 4.89 8.59 -9.27
CA SER A 71 5.42 7.37 -9.90
C SER A 71 6.37 6.62 -8.99
N ASN A 72 6.36 5.29 -9.04
CA ASN A 72 7.39 4.46 -8.40
C ASN A 72 8.68 4.41 -9.24
N VAL A 73 8.58 4.67 -10.54
CA VAL A 73 9.68 4.57 -11.51
C VAL A 73 10.00 5.95 -12.09
N ASP A 74 11.26 6.16 -12.44
CA ASP A 74 11.76 7.36 -13.13
C ASP A 74 11.25 7.38 -14.56
N VAL A 75 10.00 7.77 -14.73
CA VAL A 75 9.38 7.94 -16.04
C VAL A 75 9.12 9.42 -16.25
N GLU A 76 9.93 10.03 -17.09
CA GLU A 76 9.65 11.36 -17.62
C GLU A 76 8.58 11.23 -18.70
N ILE A 77 7.32 11.38 -18.31
CA ILE A 77 6.20 11.46 -19.25
C ILE A 77 6.07 12.93 -19.65
N ASN A 78 6.26 13.23 -20.95
CA ASN A 78 6.24 14.59 -21.51
C ASN A 78 4.93 15.38 -21.31
N ASP A 79 3.89 14.74 -20.76
CA ASP A 79 2.58 15.34 -20.53
C ASP A 79 2.41 15.92 -19.12
N PHE A 80 3.43 15.80 -18.24
CA PHE A 80 3.41 16.28 -16.86
C PHE A 80 4.47 17.35 -16.59
N ASP A 81 4.11 18.37 -15.81
CA ASP A 81 5.01 19.46 -15.43
C ASP A 81 6.00 19.05 -14.33
N MET A 82 5.59 18.09 -13.50
CA MET A 82 6.38 17.59 -12.37
C MET A 82 6.15 16.09 -12.19
N THR A 83 7.20 15.34 -11.85
CA THR A 83 7.08 13.93 -11.45
C THR A 83 7.68 13.76 -10.05
N ILE A 84 6.89 13.20 -9.14
CA ILE A 84 7.28 12.90 -7.76
C ILE A 84 7.48 11.38 -7.63
N LYS A 85 8.64 10.99 -7.11
CA LYS A 85 8.96 9.57 -6.88
C LYS A 85 8.40 9.08 -5.56
N LYS A 86 7.76 7.93 -5.58
CA LYS A 86 7.37 7.18 -4.38
C LYS A 86 8.55 6.38 -3.82
N PRO A 87 8.72 6.31 -2.49
CA PRO A 87 7.96 7.02 -1.45
C PRO A 87 8.32 8.51 -1.39
N PHE A 88 7.30 9.36 -1.25
CA PHE A 88 7.45 10.81 -1.17
C PHE A 88 7.04 11.36 0.19
N LEU A 89 7.62 12.52 0.53
CA LEU A 89 7.35 13.21 1.79
C LEU A 89 6.20 14.22 1.61
N PRO A 90 5.43 14.53 2.68
CA PRO A 90 4.44 15.59 2.65
C PRO A 90 5.02 16.93 2.17
N SER A 91 6.28 17.23 2.51
CA SER A 91 6.98 18.45 2.12
C SER A 91 7.08 18.61 0.60
N GLN A 92 7.22 17.52 -0.14
CA GLN A 92 7.33 17.56 -1.60
C GLN A 92 6.01 17.94 -2.27
N ILE A 93 4.87 17.55 -1.67
CA ILE A 93 3.55 17.98 -2.13
C ILE A 93 3.35 19.46 -1.84
N ILE A 94 3.69 19.89 -0.62
CA ILE A 94 3.54 21.28 -0.18
C ILE A 94 4.39 22.21 -1.06
N GLU A 95 5.65 21.86 -1.34
CA GLU A 95 6.51 22.63 -2.24
C GLU A 95 5.89 22.81 -3.63
N VAL A 96 5.22 21.78 -4.15
CA VAL A 96 4.52 21.87 -5.44
C VAL A 96 3.31 22.81 -5.36
N LEU A 97 2.56 22.80 -4.26
CA LEU A 97 1.43 23.72 -4.04
C LEU A 97 1.92 25.17 -3.86
N GLU A 98 2.93 25.40 -3.01
CA GLU A 98 3.54 26.71 -2.78
C GLU A 98 4.13 27.30 -4.06
N SER A 99 4.76 26.48 -4.90
CA SER A 99 5.29 26.93 -6.19
C SER A 99 4.21 27.52 -7.10
N MET A 100 2.94 27.14 -6.92
CA MET A 100 1.83 27.69 -7.70
C MET A 100 1.23 28.95 -7.10
N GLU A 101 1.12 29.01 -5.77
CA GLU A 101 0.72 30.23 -5.06
C GLU A 101 1.70 31.38 -5.32
N ALA A 102 3.00 31.08 -5.41
CA ALA A 102 4.03 32.06 -5.74
C ALA A 102 3.85 32.66 -7.15
N HIS A 103 3.30 31.92 -8.10
CA HIS A 103 3.06 32.39 -9.47
C HIS A 103 1.72 33.13 -9.65
N THR A 104 0.71 32.84 -8.81
CA THR A 104 -0.57 33.58 -8.81
C THR A 104 -0.47 34.91 -8.07
N ASN A 105 0.41 35.03 -7.07
CA ASN A 105 0.64 36.27 -6.32
C ASN A 105 1.37 37.39 -7.11
N VAL A 106 1.78 37.18 -8.36
CA VAL A 106 2.44 38.23 -9.17
C VAL A 106 1.44 39.29 -9.68
N GLN A 107 0.11 39.08 -9.55
CA GLN A 107 -0.88 40.10 -9.93
C GLN A 107 -1.73 40.69 -8.80
N GLU A 108 -1.73 40.15 -7.59
CA GLU A 108 -2.50 40.71 -6.46
C GLU A 108 -1.83 40.51 -5.10
N THR A 109 -0.69 41.16 -4.82
CA THR A 109 -0.35 41.64 -3.47
C THR A 109 0.84 42.61 -3.53
N ILE A 110 0.54 43.89 -3.72
CA ILE A 110 1.28 44.94 -3.03
C ILE A 110 0.83 44.85 -1.56
N GLU A 111 1.78 44.90 -0.62
CA GLU A 111 1.59 44.90 0.84
C GLU A 111 1.28 43.55 1.51
N LYS A 112 2.33 42.78 1.81
CA LYS A 112 2.59 42.20 3.15
C LYS A 112 4.02 41.70 3.20
N GLU A 113 4.89 42.57 3.69
CA GLU A 113 6.28 42.26 4.02
C GLU A 113 6.32 41.18 5.10
N ILE A 114 6.79 39.99 4.75
CA ILE A 114 7.38 39.07 5.72
C ILE A 114 8.88 39.42 5.68
N PRO A 115 9.47 39.97 6.76
CA PRO A 115 10.90 40.21 6.79
C PRO A 115 11.62 38.87 6.74
N SER A 116 12.41 38.66 5.68
CA SER A 116 13.30 37.52 5.52
C SER A 116 14.30 37.48 6.67
N ILE A 117 14.17 36.52 7.58
CA ILE A 117 14.99 36.35 8.78
C ILE A 117 16.33 35.63 8.49
N PHE A 118 16.61 35.22 7.25
CA PHE A 118 17.92 34.62 6.91
C PHE A 118 18.44 35.06 5.53
N PRO A 119 19.28 36.11 5.45
CA PRO A 119 20.12 36.35 4.29
C PRO A 119 21.43 35.58 4.47
N LEU A 120 21.43 34.27 4.21
CA LEU A 120 22.65 33.49 4.08
C LEU A 120 22.75 32.96 2.65
N SER A 121 23.08 33.84 1.70
CA SER A 121 23.74 33.47 0.42
C SER A 121 24.13 34.72 -0.37
N SER A 122 25.19 35.39 0.05
CA SER A 122 26.16 36.01 -0.86
C SER A 122 27.38 36.43 -0.04
N GLU A 123 28.41 35.59 -0.06
CA GLU A 123 29.76 36.00 0.32
C GLU A 123 30.26 36.99 -0.74
N GLU A 124 30.38 38.28 -0.40
CA GLU A 124 31.40 39.18 -0.94
C GLU A 124 31.43 40.50 -0.14
N ASP A 125 32.55 40.71 0.54
CA ASP A 125 33.20 41.96 0.94
C ASP A 125 32.34 43.15 1.47
N GLY A 126 32.47 43.38 2.78
CA GLY A 126 32.86 44.68 3.33
C GLY A 126 31.81 45.79 3.45
N ALA A 127 31.09 45.84 4.57
CA ALA A 127 30.83 47.07 5.36
C ALA A 127 30.09 46.68 6.64
N VAL A 128 30.64 47.05 7.80
CA VAL A 128 29.97 46.91 9.10
C VAL A 128 28.96 48.05 9.19
N GLU A 129 27.73 47.82 8.73
CA GLU A 129 26.60 48.70 9.06
C GLU A 129 26.03 48.25 10.41
N GLU A 130 26.28 49.08 11.42
CA GLU A 130 25.62 49.04 12.72
C GLU A 130 24.12 49.27 12.49
N LEU A 131 23.35 48.17 12.44
CA LEU A 131 21.89 48.25 12.40
C LEU A 131 21.39 48.63 13.80
N ASP A 132 21.12 49.92 13.95
CA ASP A 132 20.50 50.55 15.10
C ASP A 132 19.03 50.07 15.20
N ILE A 133 18.80 48.95 15.90
CA ILE A 133 17.46 48.40 16.16
C ILE A 133 16.82 49.26 17.27
N PRO A 134 15.81 50.11 16.98
CA PRO A 134 15.19 50.91 18.02
C PRO A 134 14.23 50.00 18.82
N ASN A 135 14.57 49.74 20.08
CA ASN A 135 13.82 48.96 21.07
C ASN A 135 13.89 47.42 20.96
N ALA A 136 15.07 46.84 20.86
CA ALA A 136 15.25 45.52 21.48
C ALA A 136 15.19 45.69 23.00
N GLN A 137 14.10 45.26 23.63
CA GLN A 137 14.00 45.12 25.08
C GLN A 137 14.96 44.00 25.50
N VAL A 138 16.22 44.36 25.72
CA VAL A 138 17.20 43.47 26.31
C VAL A 138 16.68 43.14 27.71
N LEU A 139 16.47 41.84 27.96
CA LEU A 139 16.05 41.34 29.27
C LEU A 139 17.03 41.85 30.33
N ASP A 140 16.51 42.38 31.43
CA ASP A 140 17.36 42.83 32.52
C ASP A 140 17.97 41.62 33.27
N GLU A 141 19.04 41.85 34.03
CA GLU A 141 19.73 40.78 34.76
C GLU A 141 18.80 40.02 35.73
N ASN A 142 17.76 40.69 36.25
CA ASN A 142 16.78 40.10 37.15
C ASN A 142 15.78 39.19 36.41
N GLU A 143 15.33 39.58 35.22
CA GLU A 143 14.48 38.77 34.33
C GLU A 143 15.26 37.55 33.86
N LEU A 144 16.54 37.71 33.54
CA LEU A 144 17.43 36.59 33.19
C LEU A 144 17.59 35.60 34.35
N GLU A 145 17.81 36.09 35.57
CA GLU A 145 17.94 35.25 36.77
C GLU A 145 16.63 34.53 37.12
N LYS A 146 15.49 35.18 36.87
CA LYS A 146 14.16 34.56 37.03
C LYS A 146 13.91 33.45 36.01
N ILE A 147 14.29 33.65 34.75
CA ILE A 147 14.20 32.60 33.71
C ILE A 147 15.14 31.43 34.06
N LYS A 148 16.36 31.73 34.50
CA LYS A 148 17.32 30.72 34.95
C LYS A 148 16.76 29.88 36.11
N GLY A 149 16.17 30.52 37.12
CA GLY A 149 15.55 29.81 38.24
C GLY A 149 14.33 28.98 37.86
N LEU A 150 13.56 29.38 36.84
CA LEU A 150 12.44 28.58 36.32
C LEU A 150 12.92 27.33 35.57
N LEU A 151 13.96 27.45 34.75
CA LEU A 151 14.55 26.33 34.02
C LEU A 151 15.23 25.32 34.97
N GLU A 152 15.86 25.80 36.04
CA GLU A 152 16.50 24.95 37.05
C GLU A 152 15.47 24.13 37.88
N MET A 153 14.20 24.55 37.92
CA MET A 153 13.09 23.80 38.53
C MET A 153 12.46 22.79 37.56
N ASP A 154 12.50 23.04 36.25
CA ASP A 154 12.00 22.12 35.23
C ASP A 154 12.97 20.98 34.92
N ASP A 155 14.26 21.10 35.27
CA ASP A 155 15.24 20.00 35.23
C ASP A 155 14.97 18.91 36.30
N GLU A 156 14.05 19.15 37.25
CA GLU A 156 13.56 18.11 38.19
C GLU A 156 12.36 17.32 37.65
N ILE A 157 11.78 17.76 36.51
CA ILE A 157 11.22 16.80 35.55
C ILE A 157 12.43 16.17 34.88
N THR A 158 13.03 15.25 35.63
CA THR A 158 13.63 14.09 35.02
C THR A 158 12.59 13.54 34.06
N VAL A 159 12.73 13.94 32.79
CA VAL A 159 12.55 13.02 31.68
C VAL A 159 13.50 11.89 32.04
N THR A 160 13.03 10.99 32.88
CA THR A 160 13.55 9.64 32.94
C THR A 160 13.27 9.14 31.53
N ASN A 161 14.24 9.41 30.67
CA ASN A 161 14.88 8.38 29.90
C ASN A 161 15.22 7.22 30.86
N ASP A 162 14.18 6.58 31.42
CA ASP A 162 14.10 5.13 31.51
C ASP A 162 14.13 4.69 30.05
N VAL A 163 15.32 4.80 29.46
CA VAL A 163 15.74 3.97 28.35
C VAL A 163 15.77 2.58 28.98
N LEU A 164 14.57 2.00 29.14
CA LEU A 164 14.40 0.58 29.38
C LEU A 164 15.29 -0.08 28.34
N SER A 165 16.12 -1.02 28.79
CA SER A 165 17.03 -1.68 27.87
C SER A 165 16.19 -2.28 26.73
N GLU A 166 16.79 -2.41 25.55
CA GLU A 166 16.09 -2.98 24.39
C GLU A 166 15.46 -4.35 24.73
N GLU A 167 16.10 -5.12 25.63
CA GLU A 167 15.62 -6.37 26.21
C GLU A 167 14.33 -6.21 27.04
N GLU A 168 14.19 -5.16 27.84
CA GLU A 168 12.97 -4.91 28.64
C GLU A 168 11.79 -4.50 27.75
N ILE A 169 12.07 -3.72 26.70
CA ILE A 169 11.05 -3.33 25.70
C ILE A 169 10.61 -4.55 24.90
N GLU A 170 11.54 -5.41 24.51
CA GLU A 170 11.25 -6.65 23.79
C GLU A 170 10.44 -7.63 24.66
N ALA A 171 10.82 -7.82 25.92
CA ALA A 171 10.06 -8.63 26.88
C ALA A 171 8.62 -8.15 27.02
N ARG A 172 8.40 -6.83 27.09
CA ARG A 172 7.07 -6.23 27.20
C ARG A 172 6.22 -6.44 25.94
N LYS A 173 6.84 -6.41 24.75
CA LYS A 173 6.18 -6.74 23.48
C LYS A 173 5.78 -8.21 23.44
N VAL A 174 6.68 -9.11 23.84
CA VAL A 174 6.42 -10.55 23.87
C VAL A 174 5.28 -10.88 24.83
N GLU A 175 5.25 -10.24 26.01
CA GLU A 175 4.17 -10.41 26.98
C GLU A 175 2.81 -9.93 26.43
N ALA A 176 2.77 -8.76 25.79
CA ALA A 176 1.55 -8.25 25.17
C ALA A 176 1.01 -9.16 24.05
N ILE A 177 1.90 -9.70 23.22
CA ILE A 177 1.52 -10.67 22.17
C ILE A 177 1.02 -11.97 22.81
N LYS A 178 1.69 -12.45 23.86
CA LYS A 178 1.26 -13.65 24.59
C LYS A 178 -0.14 -13.50 25.18
N GLU A 179 -0.43 -12.36 25.81
CA GLU A 179 -1.76 -12.07 26.35
C GLU A 179 -2.83 -12.01 25.26
N GLN A 180 -2.54 -11.36 24.13
CA GLN A 180 -3.47 -11.28 23.00
C GLN A 180 -3.76 -12.67 22.41
N LEU A 181 -2.74 -13.50 22.20
CA LEU A 181 -2.90 -14.86 21.69
C LEU A 181 -3.74 -15.72 22.65
N MET A 182 -3.50 -15.62 23.97
CA MET A 182 -4.34 -16.30 24.96
C MET A 182 -5.79 -15.81 24.96
N ALA A 183 -6.02 -14.50 24.76
CA ALA A 183 -7.36 -13.92 24.67
C ALA A 183 -8.11 -14.37 23.40
N GLU A 184 -7.40 -14.58 22.30
CA GLU A 184 -7.92 -15.17 21.06
C GLU A 184 -8.12 -16.69 21.15
N GLY A 185 -7.77 -17.30 22.29
CA GLY A 185 -7.92 -18.74 22.55
C GLY A 185 -6.82 -19.60 21.91
N LEU A 186 -5.69 -19.00 21.54
CA LEU A 186 -4.51 -19.69 21.03
C LEU A 186 -3.57 -20.03 22.18
N GLU A 187 -3.29 -21.32 22.35
CA GLU A 187 -2.34 -21.83 23.33
C GLU A 187 -0.92 -21.79 22.76
N ILE A 188 0.00 -21.10 23.45
CA ILE A 188 1.42 -21.07 23.07
C ILE A 188 2.10 -22.28 23.69
N VAL A 189 2.30 -23.30 22.87
CA VAL A 189 3.01 -24.52 23.22
C VAL A 189 4.51 -24.31 22.97
N GLY A 190 5.37 -24.80 23.88
CA GLY A 190 6.82 -24.72 23.71
C GLY A 190 7.30 -25.60 22.55
N GLU A 191 8.40 -25.23 21.90
CA GLU A 191 8.95 -25.99 20.77
C GLU A 191 9.21 -27.46 21.14
N GLU A 192 9.67 -27.73 22.36
CA GLU A 192 9.92 -29.08 22.89
C GLU A 192 8.65 -29.94 22.93
N GLU A 193 7.52 -29.37 23.33
CA GLU A 193 6.22 -30.07 23.39
C GLU A 193 5.64 -30.29 21.99
N ILE A 194 5.88 -29.37 21.04
CA ILE A 194 5.55 -29.56 19.63
C ILE A 194 6.37 -30.71 19.03
N VAL A 195 7.67 -30.74 19.31
CA VAL A 195 8.59 -31.79 18.85
C VAL A 195 8.20 -33.14 19.45
N ASP A 196 7.85 -33.21 20.73
CA ASP A 196 7.36 -34.45 21.36
C ASP A 196 6.03 -34.90 20.77
N ALA A 197 5.07 -34.00 20.54
CA ALA A 197 3.78 -34.33 19.92
C ALA A 197 3.94 -34.88 18.49
N LEU A 198 4.89 -34.34 17.72
CA LEU A 198 5.22 -34.84 16.38
C LEU A 198 5.99 -36.15 16.44
N SER A 199 6.90 -36.33 17.40
CA SER A 199 7.71 -37.54 17.56
C SER A 199 6.87 -38.77 17.96
N VAL A 200 5.75 -38.55 18.65
CA VAL A 200 4.80 -39.62 19.01
C VAL A 200 3.93 -40.07 17.82
N SER A 201 3.86 -39.27 16.74
CA SER A 201 3.00 -39.55 15.58
C SER A 201 3.60 -40.49 14.52
N ASP A 202 4.88 -40.87 14.64
CA ASP A 202 5.53 -41.81 13.71
C ASP A 202 5.24 -43.30 14.00
N ASP A 203 4.56 -43.64 15.10
CA ASP A 203 4.26 -45.04 15.49
C ASP A 203 2.75 -45.40 15.55
N VAL A 204 1.86 -44.55 15.03
CA VAL A 204 0.42 -44.89 14.89
C VAL A 204 0.08 -45.18 13.43
N VAL A 205 0.18 -46.47 13.13
CA VAL A 205 -0.65 -47.23 12.17
C VAL A 205 -1.91 -46.46 11.76
N ILE A 206 -1.96 -46.00 10.51
CA ILE A 206 -3.17 -45.52 9.84
C ILE A 206 -4.18 -46.68 9.83
N PHE A 207 -5.00 -46.74 10.87
CA PHE A 207 -6.07 -47.73 11.04
C PHE A 207 -7.27 -47.28 10.21
N SER A 208 -7.37 -47.89 9.04
CA SER A 208 -8.63 -48.08 8.32
C SER A 208 -9.69 -48.68 9.25
N SER A 209 -10.78 -47.94 9.47
CA SER A 209 -12.10 -48.40 9.96
C SER A 209 -13.08 -47.26 9.65
N GLU A 210 -13.97 -47.28 8.66
CA GLU A 210 -15.04 -48.25 8.36
C GLU A 210 -15.52 -49.06 9.57
N GLU A 211 -16.53 -48.52 10.27
CA GLU A 211 -17.66 -49.27 10.84
C GLU A 211 -18.85 -48.30 10.94
N GLU A 212 -19.86 -48.46 10.07
CA GLU A 212 -21.06 -49.28 10.27
C GLU A 212 -22.19 -48.55 11.01
N VAL A 213 -23.23 -48.19 10.25
CA VAL A 213 -24.60 -48.08 10.78
C VAL A 213 -25.51 -48.89 9.86
N GLU A 214 -26.03 -49.97 10.41
CA GLU A 214 -26.98 -50.89 9.78
C GLU A 214 -28.36 -50.25 9.54
N SER A 215 -28.97 -50.53 8.38
CA SER A 215 -30.38 -50.97 8.32
C SER A 215 -30.73 -51.57 6.94
N LYS A 216 -31.21 -52.82 6.95
CA LYS A 216 -31.81 -53.58 5.82
C LYS A 216 -33.36 -53.63 6.03
N PRO A 217 -34.17 -54.30 5.19
CA PRO A 217 -34.32 -54.26 3.72
C PRO A 217 -35.83 -54.18 3.29
N GLN A 218 -36.15 -53.95 2.00
CA GLN A 218 -37.01 -54.82 1.16
C GLN A 218 -37.57 -54.17 -0.12
N LYS A 219 -37.16 -54.75 -1.26
CA LYS A 219 -37.94 -55.21 -2.43
C LYS A 219 -38.99 -54.27 -3.08
N HIS A 220 -38.67 -53.83 -4.29
CA HIS A 220 -39.63 -53.91 -5.42
C HIS A 220 -38.95 -54.37 -6.71
N LYS A 221 -39.42 -55.51 -7.22
CA LYS A 221 -39.17 -56.00 -8.58
C LYS A 221 -40.10 -55.25 -9.54
N LYS A 222 -39.57 -54.63 -10.61
CA LYS A 222 -40.28 -54.56 -11.90
C LYS A 222 -39.35 -54.94 -13.05
N LYS A 223 -39.92 -55.76 -13.91
CA LYS A 223 -39.35 -56.48 -15.05
C LYS A 223 -39.55 -55.65 -16.31
N LYS A 224 -38.66 -55.91 -17.29
CA LYS A 224 -38.85 -55.92 -18.76
C LYS A 224 -38.57 -54.66 -19.58
N SER A 225 -37.47 -54.80 -20.34
CA SER A 225 -37.33 -54.66 -21.80
C SER A 225 -37.61 -53.34 -22.49
N SER A 226 -36.58 -52.77 -23.12
CA SER A 226 -36.47 -52.76 -24.59
C SER A 226 -35.14 -52.12 -25.02
N LYS A 227 -34.48 -52.77 -25.99
CA LYS A 227 -33.29 -52.31 -26.70
C LYS A 227 -33.58 -51.01 -27.47
N ALA A 228 -32.78 -49.97 -27.24
CA ALA A 228 -32.45 -48.98 -28.25
C ALA A 228 -31.04 -48.45 -27.99
N LYS A 229 -30.19 -48.56 -29.01
CA LYS A 229 -28.77 -48.17 -29.01
C LYS A 229 -28.63 -46.66 -28.80
N LYS A 230 -27.99 -46.24 -27.71
CA LYS A 230 -27.31 -44.94 -27.59
C LYS A 230 -25.97 -45.16 -26.89
N SER A 231 -24.91 -44.67 -27.53
CA SER A 231 -23.51 -44.75 -27.14
C SER A 231 -23.27 -44.18 -25.74
N LYS A 232 -23.18 -45.06 -24.73
CA LYS A 232 -22.72 -44.71 -23.39
C LYS A 232 -21.20 -44.50 -23.44
N LYS A 233 -20.79 -43.22 -23.45
CA LYS A 233 -19.43 -42.80 -23.12
C LYS A 233 -19.14 -43.34 -21.71
N LYS A 234 -18.29 -44.36 -21.61
CA LYS A 234 -17.85 -44.90 -20.32
C LYS A 234 -17.13 -43.77 -19.59
N HIS A 235 -17.73 -43.23 -18.53
CA HIS A 235 -16.98 -42.53 -17.50
C HIS A 235 -16.03 -43.56 -16.89
N LYS A 236 -14.81 -43.66 -17.43
CA LYS A 236 -13.70 -44.29 -16.73
C LYS A 236 -13.52 -43.48 -15.44
N LYS A 237 -13.73 -44.12 -14.29
CA LYS A 237 -13.30 -43.58 -13.00
C LYS A 237 -11.82 -43.20 -13.18
N LYS A 238 -11.51 -41.90 -13.12
CA LYS A 238 -10.14 -41.42 -13.18
C LYS A 238 -9.44 -42.01 -11.96
N LYS A 239 -8.38 -42.80 -12.19
CA LYS A 239 -7.47 -43.19 -11.11
C LYS A 239 -6.90 -41.89 -10.53
N PRO A 240 -6.64 -41.79 -9.22
CA PRO A 240 -5.82 -40.71 -8.69
C PRO A 240 -4.47 -40.78 -9.43
N LEU A 241 -4.15 -39.75 -10.21
CA LEU A 241 -2.80 -39.62 -10.78
C LEU A 241 -1.92 -39.12 -9.64
N SER A 242 -1.16 -40.03 -9.04
CA SER A 242 0.01 -39.66 -8.26
C SER A 242 1.12 -39.33 -9.28
N PHE A 243 1.46 -38.06 -9.39
CA PHE A 243 2.64 -37.62 -10.13
C PHE A 243 3.88 -37.90 -9.27
N THR A 244 5.00 -38.28 -9.89
CA THR A 244 6.29 -38.27 -9.20
C THR A 244 6.79 -36.83 -9.05
N GLU A 245 7.72 -36.59 -8.12
CA GLU A 245 8.30 -35.26 -7.89
C GLU A 245 8.92 -34.67 -9.16
N GLU A 246 9.66 -35.49 -9.92
CA GLU A 246 10.21 -35.08 -11.23
C GLU A 246 9.13 -34.77 -12.29
N GLU A 247 7.94 -35.37 -12.19
CA GLU A 247 6.83 -35.05 -13.10
C GLU A 247 6.13 -33.75 -12.68
N LEU A 248 6.10 -33.44 -11.38
CA LEU A 248 5.57 -32.19 -10.85
C LEU A 248 6.42 -31.00 -11.29
N GLU A 249 7.75 -31.10 -11.19
CA GLU A 249 8.66 -30.05 -11.67
C GLU A 249 8.43 -29.75 -13.16
N ARG A 250 8.30 -30.80 -13.99
CA ARG A 250 8.01 -30.63 -15.43
C ARG A 250 6.64 -30.02 -15.69
N ILE A 251 5.66 -30.30 -14.83
CA ILE A 251 4.33 -29.68 -14.93
C ILE A 251 4.41 -28.20 -14.57
N GLU A 252 5.16 -27.84 -13.52
CA GLU A 252 5.35 -26.45 -13.11
C GLU A 252 6.03 -25.63 -14.21
N ASP A 253 7.14 -26.11 -14.75
CA ASP A 253 7.85 -25.48 -15.87
C ASP A 253 6.91 -25.30 -17.09
N ALA A 254 6.12 -26.34 -17.41
CA ALA A 254 5.21 -26.29 -18.54
C ALA A 254 4.02 -25.35 -18.31
N VAL A 255 3.56 -25.20 -17.06
CA VAL A 255 2.52 -24.21 -16.68
C VAL A 255 3.07 -22.80 -16.80
N GLU A 256 4.31 -22.54 -16.37
CA GLU A 256 4.94 -21.24 -16.48
C GLU A 256 5.06 -20.79 -17.95
N VAL A 257 5.56 -21.67 -18.82
CA VAL A 257 5.65 -21.42 -20.26
C VAL A 257 4.26 -21.22 -20.87
N ALA A 258 3.26 -21.98 -20.42
CA ALA A 258 1.89 -21.83 -20.89
C ALA A 258 1.28 -20.48 -20.47
N MET A 259 1.58 -19.99 -19.26
CA MET A 259 1.15 -18.67 -18.81
C MET A 259 1.80 -17.53 -19.60
N ALA A 260 3.10 -17.66 -19.92
CA ALA A 260 3.83 -16.68 -20.74
C ALA A 260 3.28 -16.60 -22.18
N THR A 261 2.74 -17.69 -22.72
CA THR A 261 2.21 -17.77 -24.09
C THR A 261 0.72 -17.43 -24.21
N LEU A 262 0.04 -17.08 -23.11
CA LEU A 262 -1.38 -16.68 -23.13
C LEU A 262 -1.60 -15.40 -23.93
N LYS A 263 -2.65 -15.40 -24.77
CA LYS A 263 -3.05 -14.20 -25.51
C LYS A 263 -3.55 -13.12 -24.54
N ARG A 264 -3.33 -11.83 -24.85
CA ARG A 264 -3.81 -10.68 -24.04
C ARG A 264 -5.29 -10.78 -23.64
N LYS A 265 -6.15 -11.33 -24.52
CA LYS A 265 -7.58 -11.54 -24.23
C LYS A 265 -7.83 -12.59 -23.14
N GLN A 266 -7.01 -13.63 -23.06
CA GLN A 266 -7.08 -14.66 -22.02
C GLN A 266 -6.54 -14.10 -20.70
N MET A 267 -5.42 -13.38 -20.73
CA MET A 267 -4.88 -12.72 -19.53
C MET A 267 -5.89 -11.73 -18.91
N LYS A 268 -6.54 -10.88 -19.73
CA LYS A 268 -7.64 -10.00 -19.28
C LYS A 268 -8.84 -10.75 -18.71
N ARG A 269 -9.08 -12.01 -19.09
CA ARG A 269 -10.16 -12.84 -18.52
C ARG A 269 -9.76 -13.41 -17.16
N LEU A 270 -8.50 -13.84 -17.00
CA LEU A 270 -7.98 -14.30 -15.70
C LEU A 270 -7.98 -13.18 -14.66
N LEU A 271 -7.54 -11.97 -15.03
CA LEU A 271 -7.56 -10.80 -14.15
C LEU A 271 -8.97 -10.42 -13.69
N LYS A 272 -9.99 -10.76 -14.48
CA LYS A 272 -11.41 -10.57 -14.13
C LYS A 272 -12.01 -11.74 -13.33
N GLY A 273 -11.17 -12.64 -12.80
CA GLY A 273 -11.58 -13.81 -12.03
C GLY A 273 -12.27 -14.91 -12.86
N LYS A 274 -12.16 -14.89 -14.20
CA LYS A 274 -12.80 -15.89 -15.05
C LYS A 274 -11.86 -17.08 -15.27
N THR A 275 -12.42 -18.29 -15.19
CA THR A 275 -11.68 -19.53 -15.44
C THR A 275 -11.26 -19.67 -16.91
N ILE A 276 -10.04 -20.19 -17.12
CA ILE A 276 -9.49 -20.54 -18.43
C ILE A 276 -8.95 -21.96 -18.38
N GLU A 277 -9.30 -22.75 -19.39
CA GLU A 277 -8.76 -24.10 -19.57
C GLU A 277 -7.53 -24.02 -20.48
N VAL A 278 -6.40 -24.50 -19.99
CA VAL A 278 -5.14 -24.60 -20.74
C VAL A 278 -4.78 -26.09 -20.85
N SER A 279 -4.58 -26.57 -22.07
CA SER A 279 -4.16 -27.94 -22.34
C SER A 279 -2.65 -27.98 -22.53
N ILE A 280 -1.94 -28.53 -21.55
CA ILE A 280 -0.49 -28.71 -21.58
C ILE A 280 -0.20 -30.15 -22.02
N ALA A 281 0.60 -30.30 -23.06
CA ALA A 281 1.10 -31.60 -23.50
C ALA A 281 2.52 -31.78 -22.96
N LEU A 282 2.72 -32.75 -22.07
CA LEU A 282 4.04 -33.13 -21.60
C LEU A 282 4.64 -34.10 -22.63
N GLU A 283 5.76 -33.74 -23.25
CA GLU A 283 6.52 -34.69 -24.05
C GLU A 283 7.21 -35.68 -23.12
N GLY A 284 6.67 -36.90 -23.05
CA GLY A 284 7.32 -38.01 -22.36
C GLY A 284 8.50 -38.49 -23.20
N ASN A 285 9.72 -38.14 -22.83
CA ASN A 285 10.88 -38.90 -23.25
C ASN A 285 10.77 -40.29 -22.61
N HIS A 286 10.55 -41.29 -23.46
CA HIS A 286 10.37 -42.69 -23.10
C HIS A 286 11.68 -43.45 -23.15
#